data_AF-A0A928HS82-F1
#
_entry.id   AF-A0A928HS82-F1
#
_cell.length_a   1.000
_cell.length_b   1.000
_cell.length_c   1.000
_cell.angle_alpha   90.00
_cell.angle_beta   90.00
_cell.angle_gamma   90.00
#
_symmetry.space_group_name_H-M   'P 1'
#
loop_
_entity.id
_entity.type
_entity.pdbx_description
1 polymer ?
#
loop_
_entity_poly.entity_id
_entity_poly.type
_entity_poly.pdbx_seq_one_letter_code
_entity_poly.pdbx_strand_id
1 'polypeptide(L)'
;MKFIKKYFKIFIGAGVLVLALVVFFFAQRSGTLETGTLKDWRAASVERRVSAAQILTGADKDIDLLVACVDKMATLPDSGEMAIRDAASLCHTGIQLKENL
;
A
#
# COMPACT_ATOMS: atom_id res chain seq x y z
N MET A 1 14.01 -47.00 -13.45
CA MET A 1 14.39 -45.95 -12.47
C MET A 1 14.89 -44.63 -13.07
N LYS A 2 15.65 -44.59 -14.18
CA LYS A 2 16.18 -43.31 -14.75
C LYS A 2 15.11 -42.36 -15.31
N PHE A 3 14.08 -42.90 -15.97
CA PHE A 3 13.01 -42.09 -16.56
C PHE A 3 12.10 -41.45 -15.49
N ILE A 4 11.75 -42.19 -14.44
CA ILE A 4 10.90 -41.69 -13.33
C ILE A 4 11.56 -40.49 -12.64
N LYS A 5 12.88 -40.56 -12.38
CA LYS A 5 13.63 -39.42 -11.80
C LYS A 5 13.67 -38.18 -12.71
N LYS A 6 13.62 -38.37 -14.04
CA LYS A 6 13.65 -37.27 -15.02
C LYS A 6 12.30 -36.54 -15.06
N TYR A 7 11.19 -37.27 -15.06
CA TYR A 7 9.84 -36.70 -14.98
C TYR A 7 9.61 -35.99 -13.63
N PHE A 8 10.09 -36.54 -12.52
CA PHE A 8 9.98 -35.90 -11.21
C PHE A 8 10.69 -34.54 -11.14
N LYS A 9 11.90 -34.43 -11.74
CA LYS A 9 12.63 -33.15 -11.81
C LYS A 9 11.89 -32.09 -12.64
N ILE A 10 11.28 -32.49 -13.75
CA ILE A 10 10.49 -31.57 -14.59
C ILE A 10 9.25 -31.11 -13.81
N PHE A 11 8.60 -32.01 -13.08
CA PHE A 11 7.40 -31.70 -12.29
C PHE A 11 7.72 -30.73 -11.13
N ILE A 12 8.83 -30.93 -10.43
CA ILE A 12 9.30 -30.01 -9.39
C ILE A 12 9.64 -28.64 -10.00
N GLY A 13 10.33 -28.61 -11.13
CA GLY A 13 10.66 -27.37 -11.84
C GLY A 13 9.41 -26.59 -12.25
N ALA A 14 8.42 -27.28 -12.83
CA ALA A 14 7.14 -26.67 -13.18
C ALA A 14 6.37 -26.18 -11.94
N GLY A 15 6.37 -26.95 -10.85
CA GLY A 15 5.74 -26.55 -9.59
C GLY A 15 6.34 -25.27 -8.99
N VAL A 16 7.67 -25.15 -8.98
CA VAL A 16 8.36 -23.93 -8.52
C VAL A 16 8.00 -22.73 -9.40
N LEU A 17 7.90 -22.93 -10.71
CA LEU A 17 7.58 -21.86 -11.67
C LEU A 17 6.14 -21.35 -11.50
N VAL A 18 5.20 -22.25 -11.27
CA VAL A 18 3.80 -21.90 -10.92
C VAL A 18 3.75 -21.16 -9.59
N LEU A 19 4.49 -21.63 -8.59
CA LEU A 19 4.50 -21.00 -7.26
C LEU A 19 5.11 -19.58 -7.32
N ALA A 20 6.17 -19.40 -8.11
CA ALA A 20 6.76 -18.08 -8.36
C ALA A 20 5.78 -17.13 -9.06
N LEU A 21 5.03 -17.62 -10.07
CA LEU A 21 3.98 -16.83 -10.72
C LEU A 21 2.89 -16.42 -9.74
N VAL A 22 2.40 -17.35 -8.92
CA VAL A 22 1.36 -17.05 -7.92
C VAL A 22 1.86 -15.98 -6.94
N VAL A 23 3.05 -16.13 -6.36
CA VAL A 23 3.63 -15.14 -5.45
C VAL A 23 3.80 -13.78 -6.14
N PHE A 24 4.25 -13.76 -7.39
CA PHE A 24 4.38 -12.52 -8.17
C PHE A 24 3.01 -11.82 -8.38
N PHE A 25 1.98 -12.58 -8.75
CA PHE A 25 0.62 -12.05 -8.91
C PHE A 25 0.05 -11.53 -7.59
N PHE A 26 0.26 -12.23 -6.47
CA PHE A 26 -0.17 -11.77 -5.15
C PHE A 26 0.61 -10.53 -4.68
N ALA A 27 1.91 -10.44 -4.99
CA ALA A 27 2.72 -9.25 -4.71
C ALA A 27 2.19 -8.03 -5.49
N GLN A 28 1.86 -8.19 -6.78
CA GLN A 28 1.27 -7.11 -7.58
C GLN A 28 -0.16 -6.75 -7.16
N ARG A 29 -0.92 -7.71 -6.64
CA ARG A 29 -2.30 -7.47 -6.15
C ARG A 29 -2.33 -6.85 -4.76
N SER A 30 -1.20 -6.74 -4.07
CA SER A 30 -1.14 -5.95 -2.84
C SER A 30 -1.38 -4.49 -3.23
N GLY A 31 -2.62 -4.05 -3.11
CA GLY A 31 -3.03 -2.69 -3.46
C GLY A 31 -2.07 -1.70 -2.83
N THR A 32 -1.48 -0.86 -3.67
CA THR A 32 -0.65 0.25 -3.24
C THR A 32 -1.56 1.32 -2.66
N LEU A 33 -1.34 1.68 -1.40
CA LEU A 33 -2.01 2.80 -0.73
C LEU A 33 -1.80 4.13 -1.49
N GLU A 34 -0.81 4.17 -2.37
CA GLU A 34 -0.48 5.32 -3.24
C GLU A 34 -1.54 5.57 -4.31
N THR A 35 -2.24 4.52 -4.76
CA THR A 35 -3.25 4.56 -5.82
C THR A 35 -4.63 4.10 -5.37
N GLY A 36 -4.76 3.72 -4.09
CA GLY A 36 -5.99 3.26 -3.48
C GLY A 36 -6.90 4.38 -2.98
N THR A 37 -8.00 3.96 -2.38
CA THR A 37 -9.03 4.83 -1.80
C THR A 37 -8.89 4.92 -0.28
N LEU A 38 -9.53 5.92 0.32
CA LEU A 38 -9.59 6.06 1.78
C LEU A 38 -10.20 4.83 2.49
N LYS A 39 -10.98 4.01 1.79
CA LYS A 39 -11.43 2.70 2.28
C LYS A 39 -10.28 1.71 2.43
N ASP A 40 -9.36 1.67 1.47
CA ASP A 40 -8.14 0.84 1.52
C ASP A 40 -7.18 1.33 2.61
N TRP A 41 -7.13 2.65 2.83
CA TRP A 41 -6.40 3.26 3.93
C TRP A 41 -6.85 2.73 5.29
N ARG A 42 -8.17 2.73 5.57
CA ARG A 42 -8.71 2.19 6.83
C ARG A 42 -8.44 0.69 7.00
N ALA A 43 -8.36 -0.07 5.90
CA ALA A 43 -8.09 -1.50 5.94
C ALA A 43 -6.59 -1.84 6.15
N ALA A 44 -5.70 -0.89 5.90
CA ALA A 44 -4.25 -1.10 6.05
C ALA A 44 -3.75 -0.99 7.50
N SER A 45 -2.63 -1.64 7.80
CA SER A 45 -1.93 -1.52 9.08
C SER A 45 -1.31 -0.13 9.25
N VAL A 46 -1.08 0.28 10.50
CA VAL A 46 -0.49 1.58 10.86
C VAL A 46 0.86 1.78 10.17
N GLU A 47 1.73 0.76 10.20
CA GLU A 47 3.04 0.82 9.54
C GLU A 47 2.94 1.08 8.02
N ARG A 48 1.99 0.44 7.33
CA ARG A 48 1.77 0.68 5.90
C ARG A 48 1.23 2.08 5.60
N ARG A 49 0.40 2.64 6.49
CA ARG A 49 -0.08 4.03 6.39
C ARG A 49 1.04 5.04 6.55
N VAL A 50 1.93 4.82 7.52
CA VAL A 50 3.13 5.65 7.76
C VAL A 50 4.05 5.64 6.54
N SER A 51 4.37 4.46 6.01
CA SER A 51 5.18 4.37 4.79
C SER A 51 4.49 5.00 3.58
N ALA A 52 3.19 4.79 3.42
CA ALA A 52 2.43 5.42 2.32
C ALA A 52 2.39 6.94 2.44
N ALA A 53 2.23 7.49 3.65
CA ALA A 53 2.31 8.92 3.92
C ALA A 53 3.66 9.50 3.51
N GLN A 54 4.77 8.84 3.85
CA GLN A 54 6.12 9.23 3.46
C GLN A 54 6.30 9.25 1.94
N ILE A 55 5.81 8.23 1.25
CA ILE A 55 5.95 8.15 -0.21
C ILE A 55 5.07 9.19 -0.92
N LEU A 56 3.85 9.42 -0.41
CA LEU A 56 2.90 10.35 -1.01
C LEU A 56 3.32 11.82 -0.90
N THR A 57 3.97 12.20 0.19
CA THR A 57 4.37 13.60 0.44
C THR A 57 5.85 13.86 0.20
N GLY A 58 6.68 12.81 0.13
CA GLY A 58 8.13 12.93 0.00
C GLY A 58 8.79 13.65 1.19
N ALA A 59 8.10 13.72 2.33
CA ALA A 59 8.55 14.45 3.51
C ALA A 59 8.62 13.51 4.72
N ASP A 60 9.71 13.55 5.48
CA ASP A 60 9.84 12.79 6.73
C ASP A 60 9.29 13.52 7.96
N LYS A 61 8.91 14.80 7.79
CA LYS A 61 8.37 15.64 8.86
C LYS A 61 6.86 15.50 8.97
N ASP A 62 6.39 15.53 10.21
CA ASP A 62 4.96 15.50 10.57
C ASP A 62 4.18 14.33 9.98
N ILE A 63 4.85 13.21 9.70
CA ILE A 63 4.23 12.00 9.16
C ILE A 63 3.13 11.48 10.10
N ASP A 64 3.36 11.49 11.41
CA ASP A 64 2.35 11.08 12.38
C ASP A 64 1.13 12.01 12.35
N LEU A 65 1.35 13.32 12.17
CA LEU A 65 0.29 14.31 12.05
C LEU A 65 -0.48 14.16 10.73
N LEU A 66 0.24 13.84 9.65
CA LEU A 66 -0.33 13.58 8.33
C LEU A 66 -1.19 12.32 8.35
N VAL A 67 -0.69 11.22 8.92
CA VAL A 67 -1.44 9.98 9.09
C VAL A 67 -2.68 10.23 9.94
N ALA A 68 -2.57 10.97 11.04
CA ALA A 68 -3.71 11.32 11.88
C ALA A 68 -4.75 12.16 11.12
N CYS A 69 -4.32 13.10 10.27
CA CYS A 69 -5.20 13.90 9.44
C CYS A 69 -5.91 13.05 8.37
N VAL A 70 -5.18 12.17 7.68
CA VAL A 70 -5.76 11.24 6.70
C VAL A 70 -6.67 10.22 7.38
N ASP A 71 -6.38 9.78 8.61
CA ASP A 71 -7.28 8.93 9.40
C ASP A 71 -8.56 9.68 9.81
N LYS A 72 -8.51 11.00 10.03
CA LYS A 72 -9.70 11.81 10.29
C LYS A 72 -10.54 12.02 9.04
N MET A 73 -9.93 12.33 7.90
CA MET A 73 -10.64 12.34 6.60
C MET A 73 -11.22 10.96 6.28
N ALA A 74 -10.40 9.95 6.61
CA ALA A 74 -10.72 8.58 6.94
C ALA A 74 -12.17 8.43 7.38
N THR A 75 -12.49 8.99 8.53
CA THR A 75 -13.75 8.81 9.27
C THR A 75 -14.98 9.55 8.74
N LEU A 76 -14.84 10.46 7.77
CA LEU A 76 -15.97 11.22 7.24
C LEU A 76 -16.97 10.30 6.52
N PRO A 77 -18.29 10.62 6.57
CA PRO A 77 -19.27 9.97 5.72
C PRO A 77 -18.95 10.28 4.24
N ASP A 78 -19.14 9.31 3.36
CA ASP A 78 -18.91 9.40 1.90
C ASP A 78 -17.46 9.66 1.43
N SER A 79 -16.50 9.79 2.34
CA SER A 79 -15.08 9.96 1.97
C SER A 79 -14.40 8.67 1.50
N GLY A 80 -15.07 7.51 1.61
CA GLY A 80 -14.49 6.21 1.32
C GLY A 80 -13.96 6.03 -0.11
N GLU A 81 -14.57 6.71 -1.09
CA GLU A 81 -14.19 6.67 -2.51
C GLU A 81 -13.14 7.74 -2.87
N MET A 82 -12.78 8.62 -1.94
CA MET A 82 -11.75 9.63 -2.15
C MET A 82 -10.39 8.96 -2.29
N ALA A 83 -9.59 9.42 -3.25
CA ALA A 83 -8.22 8.97 -3.40
C ALA A 83 -7.38 9.37 -2.17
N ILE A 84 -6.56 8.43 -1.68
CA ILE A 84 -5.67 8.68 -0.53
C ILE A 84 -4.74 9.85 -0.82
N ARG A 85 -4.27 9.96 -2.08
CA ARG A 85 -3.36 11.02 -2.52
C ARG A 85 -3.96 12.42 -2.37
N ASP A 86 -5.24 12.58 -2.66
CA ASP A 86 -5.92 13.87 -2.53
C ASP A 86 -6.03 14.26 -1.07
N ALA A 87 -6.47 13.32 -0.21
CA ALA A 87 -6.52 13.52 1.23
C ALA A 87 -5.14 13.85 1.82
N ALA A 88 -4.10 13.12 1.42
CA ALA A 88 -2.72 13.37 1.83
C ALA A 88 -2.23 14.76 1.39
N SER A 89 -2.56 15.20 0.17
CA SER A 89 -2.19 16.53 -0.33
C SER A 89 -2.86 17.67 0.46
N LEU A 90 -4.13 17.50 0.82
CA LEU A 90 -4.89 18.45 1.63
C LEU A 90 -4.34 18.52 3.07
N CYS A 91 -4.03 17.37 3.65
CA CYS A 91 -3.40 17.30 4.96
C CYS A 91 -1.99 17.93 4.95
N HIS A 92 -1.19 17.65 3.93
CA HIS A 92 0.17 18.18 3.82
C HIS A 92 0.18 19.70 3.68
N THR A 93 -0.66 20.24 2.80
CA THR A 93 -0.79 21.70 2.62
C THR A 93 -1.30 22.39 3.88
N GLY A 94 -2.24 21.79 4.60
CA GLY A 94 -2.73 22.30 5.89
C GLY A 94 -1.64 22.32 6.98
N ILE A 95 -0.79 21.29 7.03
CA ILE A 95 0.35 21.24 7.96
C ILE A 95 1.36 22.34 7.62
N GLN A 96 1.74 22.49 6.35
CA GLN A 96 2.67 23.55 5.94
C GLN A 96 2.13 24.96 6.26
N LEU A 97 0.83 25.19 6.09
CA LEU A 97 0.20 26.45 6.45
C LEU A 97 0.31 26.74 7.95
N LYS A 98 0.10 25.72 8.80
CA LYS A 98 0.21 25.85 10.26
C LYS A 98 1.64 26.15 10.72
N GLU A 99 2.65 25.59 10.05
CA GLU A 99 4.05 25.82 10.41
C GLU A 99 4.59 27.19 9.99
N ASN A 100 4.00 27.80 8.96
CA ASN A 100 4.43 29.10 8.42
C ASN A 100 3.62 30.29 8.96
N LEU A 101 2.69 30.06 9.90
CA LEU A 101 1.86 31.08 10.54
C LEU A 101 2.32 31.35 11.98
#